data_AF-A0A524MPA5-F1
#
_entry.id   AF-A0A524MPA5-F1
#
_cell.length_a   1.000
_cell.length_b   1.000
_cell.length_c   1.000
_cell.angle_alpha   90.00
_cell.angle_beta   90.00
_cell.angle_gamma   90.00
#
_symmetry.space_group_name_H-M   'P 1'
#
loop_
_entity.id
_entity.type
_entity.pdbx_description
1 polymer ?
#
loop_
_entity_poly.entity_id
_entity_poly.type
_entity_poly.pdbx_seq_one_letter_code
_entity_poly.pdbx_strand_id
1 'polypeptide(L)'
;IEVQYCLVREHGLDDLAKALDVFEPYADLVVFKPMNNQGHTSIRNRPDQQILGKPFFRDAPVPCPLLWYGPTVLWDGRVSACCRDYDGSFVMGDLHHQSLPEIWHGAAFRTLRKDHQHRRFPAKCRDCTQLVEDYFRSIEINKLIRVKLGRPWKQLVH
;
A
#
# COMPACT_ATOMS: atom_id res chain seq x y z
N ILE A 1 -12.47 11.80 -13.10
CA ILE A 1 -11.01 12.11 -13.07
C ILE A 1 -10.61 12.11 -11.60
N GLU A 2 -9.55 11.37 -11.20
CA GLU A 2 -9.04 11.40 -9.83
C GLU A 2 -7.95 12.48 -9.73
N VAL A 3 -8.10 13.41 -8.80
CA VAL A 3 -7.07 14.41 -8.46
C VAL A 3 -6.54 14.08 -7.07
N GLN A 4 -5.22 13.96 -6.95
CA GLN A 4 -4.57 13.66 -5.68
C GLN A 4 -3.93 14.91 -5.10
N TYR A 5 -4.30 15.23 -3.87
CA TYR A 5 -3.71 16.31 -3.07
C TYR A 5 -3.14 15.70 -1.79
N CYS A 6 -1.87 16.00 -1.49
CA CYS A 6 -1.13 15.38 -0.39
C CYS A 6 -0.96 16.34 0.78
N LEU A 7 -1.40 15.93 1.97
CA LEU A 7 -1.14 16.61 3.23
C LEU A 7 0.02 15.91 3.95
N VAL A 8 0.95 16.69 4.51
CA VAL A 8 2.10 16.15 5.28
C VAL A 8 1.83 16.12 6.79
N ARG A 9 2.70 15.43 7.56
CA ARG A 9 2.47 15.10 8.98
C ARG A 9 2.12 16.27 9.91
N GLU A 10 2.52 17.49 9.57
CA GLU A 10 2.25 18.69 10.37
C GLU A 10 0.79 19.18 10.28
N HIS A 11 0.01 18.68 9.32
CA HIS A 11 -1.37 19.09 9.09
C HIS A 11 -2.32 18.50 10.14
N GLY A 12 -3.21 19.35 10.65
CA GLY A 12 -4.22 19.01 11.66
C GLY A 12 -5.62 18.80 11.08
N LEU A 13 -6.61 18.64 11.96
CA LEU A 13 -8.03 18.57 11.58
C LEU A 13 -8.50 19.82 10.82
N ASP A 14 -8.00 21.00 11.19
CA ASP A 14 -8.37 22.26 10.54
C ASP A 14 -7.91 22.31 9.08
N ASP A 15 -6.76 21.70 8.75
CA ASP A 15 -6.29 21.65 7.38
C ASP A 15 -7.06 20.63 6.53
N LEU A 16 -7.50 19.54 7.14
CA LEU A 16 -8.45 18.62 6.51
C LEU A 16 -9.78 19.32 6.22
N ALA A 17 -10.26 20.19 7.11
CA ALA A 17 -11.46 20.99 6.89
C ALA A 17 -11.29 21.94 5.70
N LYS A 18 -10.18 22.68 5.63
CA LYS A 18 -9.87 23.55 4.48
C LYS A 18 -9.84 22.78 3.17
N ALA A 19 -9.25 21.58 3.14
CA ALA A 19 -9.23 20.74 1.95
C ALA A 19 -10.66 20.36 1.51
N LEU A 20 -11.53 19.99 2.45
CA LEU A 20 -12.94 19.72 2.13
C LEU A 20 -13.64 20.96 1.58
N ASP A 21 -13.45 22.13 2.18
CA ASP A 21 -14.08 23.38 1.74
C ASP A 21 -13.67 23.79 0.33
N VAL A 22 -12.41 23.54 -0.03
CA VAL A 22 -11.89 23.82 -1.38
C VAL A 22 -12.40 22.81 -2.40
N PHE A 23 -12.37 21.51 -2.09
CA PHE A 23 -12.56 20.47 -3.11
C PHE A 23 -13.98 19.91 -3.21
N GLU A 24 -14.79 19.91 -2.14
CA GLU A 24 -16.15 19.36 -2.19
C GLU A 24 -17.09 20.04 -3.22
N PRO A 25 -16.97 21.34 -3.54
CA PRO A 25 -17.78 21.95 -4.60
C PRO A 25 -17.47 21.43 -6.00
N TYR A 26 -16.30 20.83 -6.21
CA TYR A 26 -15.78 20.43 -7.51
C TYR A 26 -15.61 18.92 -7.68
N ALA A 27 -15.86 18.13 -6.62
CA ALA A 27 -15.66 16.68 -6.61
C ALA A 27 -16.87 15.96 -6.01
N ASP A 28 -17.30 14.88 -6.67
CA ASP A 28 -18.38 14.01 -6.18
C ASP A 28 -18.05 13.40 -4.80
N LEU A 29 -16.77 13.10 -4.58
CA LEU A 29 -16.27 12.55 -3.34
C LEU A 29 -14.84 13.01 -3.07
N VAL A 30 -14.62 13.57 -1.88
CA VAL A 30 -13.28 13.85 -1.34
C VAL A 30 -12.97 12.82 -0.25
N VAL A 31 -11.88 12.08 -0.44
CA VAL A 31 -11.37 11.10 0.52
C VAL A 31 -9.91 11.39 0.87
N PHE A 32 -9.61 11.28 2.16
CA PHE A 32 -8.25 11.29 2.68
C PHE A 32 -7.71 9.87 2.71
N LYS A 33 -6.71 9.60 1.86
CA LYS A 33 -5.99 8.34 1.85
C LYS A 33 -4.67 8.53 2.61
N PRO A 34 -4.41 7.78 3.69
CA PRO A 34 -3.09 7.70 4.28
C PRO A 34 -2.06 7.30 3.24
N MET A 35 -1.07 8.14 3.05
CA MET A 35 0.06 7.82 2.19
C MET A 35 1.21 7.30 3.04
N ASN A 36 1.82 6.22 2.57
CA ASN A 36 3.16 5.89 2.99
C ASN A 36 4.16 6.55 2.04
N ASN A 37 5.26 7.08 2.58
CA ASN A 37 6.41 7.38 1.75
C ASN A 37 7.00 6.04 1.31
N GLN A 38 6.96 5.78 0.00
CA GLN A 38 7.48 4.55 -0.58
C GLN A 38 9.00 4.38 -0.36
N GLY A 39 9.69 5.46 0.04
CA GLY A 39 11.10 5.47 0.45
C GLY A 39 11.39 5.13 1.92
N HIS A 40 10.38 4.92 2.79
CA HIS A 40 10.64 4.41 4.13
C HIS A 40 10.84 2.90 4.11
N THR A 41 12.04 2.50 4.51
CA THR A 41 12.64 1.19 4.31
C THR A 41 12.17 0.09 5.27
N SER A 42 11.17 0.32 6.14
CA SER A 42 10.60 -0.77 6.95
C SER A 42 9.31 -0.39 7.69
N ILE A 43 8.51 -1.40 8.05
CA ILE A 43 7.44 -1.30 9.09
C ILE A 43 8.04 -0.84 10.43
N ARG A 44 9.28 -1.24 10.75
CA ARG A 44 9.97 -0.93 12.02
C ARG A 44 10.29 0.55 12.20
N ASN A 45 10.48 1.29 11.11
CA ASN A 45 10.69 2.74 11.13
C ASN A 45 9.37 3.53 11.16
N ARG A 46 8.26 2.94 11.63
CA ARG A 46 6.95 3.60 11.78
C ARG A 46 6.43 3.63 13.24
N PRO A 47 7.23 3.98 14.26
CA PRO A 47 6.82 3.80 15.65
C PRO A 47 5.60 4.64 16.10
N ASP A 48 5.04 5.51 15.27
CA ASP A 48 4.09 6.55 15.68
C ASP A 48 3.13 7.02 14.57
N GLN A 49 2.94 6.27 13.48
CA GLN A 49 2.04 6.69 12.41
C GLN A 49 0.56 6.47 12.76
N GLN A 50 0.05 7.39 13.59
CA GLN A 50 -1.34 7.48 13.94
C GLN A 50 -2.02 8.54 13.08
N ILE A 51 -3.24 8.26 12.65
CA ILE A 51 -4.12 9.29 12.09
C ILE A 51 -5.19 9.56 13.13
N LEU A 52 -5.23 10.81 13.60
CA LEU A 52 -6.19 11.25 14.63
C LEU A 52 -6.15 10.38 15.90
N GLY A 53 -4.95 9.95 16.32
CA GLY A 53 -4.76 9.13 17.51
C GLY A 53 -5.06 7.63 17.32
N LYS A 54 -5.36 7.17 16.09
CA LYS A 54 -5.60 5.75 15.79
C LYS A 54 -4.45 5.12 14.99
N PRO A 55 -4.02 3.89 15.34
CA PRO A 55 -3.02 3.17 14.55
C PRO A 55 -3.64 2.83 13.19
N PHE A 56 -3.13 3.47 12.15
CA PHE A 56 -3.68 3.26 10.81
C PHE A 56 -3.03 2.07 10.10
N PHE A 57 -1.81 1.74 10.49
CA PHE A 57 -1.03 0.70 9.89
C PHE A 57 -1.17 -0.62 10.69
N ARG A 58 -0.95 -1.77 10.04
CA ARG A 58 -0.89 -3.09 10.69
C ARG A 58 0.50 -3.28 11.28
N ASP A 59 0.56 -3.83 12.48
CA ASP A 59 1.82 -4.11 13.20
C ASP A 59 2.52 -5.38 12.71
N ALA A 60 1.89 -6.11 11.78
CA ALA A 60 2.41 -7.34 11.22
C ALA A 60 2.25 -7.38 9.69
N PRO A 61 3.22 -8.00 8.97
CA PRO A 61 3.10 -8.23 7.53
C PRO A 61 1.89 -9.11 7.19
N VAL A 62 1.36 -8.88 5.99
CA VAL A 62 0.23 -9.61 5.40
C VAL A 62 0.67 -10.27 4.09
N PRO A 63 -0.04 -11.33 3.64
CA PRO A 63 0.22 -11.95 2.34
C PRO A 63 0.22 -10.91 1.21
N CYS A 64 1.20 -11.00 0.31
CA CYS A 64 1.39 -10.01 -0.75
C CYS A 64 0.55 -10.33 -1.98
N PRO A 65 -0.51 -9.55 -2.29
CA PRO A 65 -1.37 -9.82 -3.43
C PRO A 65 -0.62 -9.71 -4.76
N LEU A 66 0.49 -8.93 -4.81
CA LEU A 66 1.32 -8.84 -6.01
C LEU A 66 1.88 -10.20 -6.45
N LEU A 67 2.06 -11.15 -5.52
CA LEU A 67 2.48 -12.51 -5.83
C LEU A 67 1.45 -13.30 -6.66
N TRP A 68 0.22 -12.78 -6.79
CA TRP A 68 -0.83 -13.33 -7.63
C TRP A 68 -1.19 -12.43 -8.82
N TYR A 69 -0.77 -11.16 -8.82
CA TYR A 69 -1.02 -10.24 -9.93
C TYR A 69 0.02 -10.35 -11.03
N GLY A 70 1.30 -10.44 -10.66
CA GLY A 70 2.37 -10.61 -11.64
C GLY A 70 3.76 -10.31 -11.08
N PRO A 71 4.81 -10.76 -11.78
CA PRO A 71 6.19 -10.46 -11.42
C PRO A 71 6.64 -9.09 -11.97
N THR A 72 7.84 -8.67 -11.60
CA THR A 72 8.52 -7.51 -12.20
C THR A 72 9.70 -7.99 -13.04
N VAL A 73 9.75 -7.62 -14.32
CA VAL A 73 10.92 -7.90 -15.18
C VAL A 73 11.91 -6.75 -15.00
N LEU A 74 13.13 -7.07 -14.59
CA LEU A 74 14.23 -6.14 -14.43
C LEU A 74 14.85 -5.81 -15.80
N TRP A 75 15.58 -4.70 -15.88
CA TRP A 75 16.15 -4.18 -17.13
C TRP A 75 17.08 -5.17 -17.85
N ASP A 76 17.68 -6.11 -17.12
CA ASP A 76 18.63 -7.11 -17.61
C ASP A 76 17.98 -8.46 -17.96
N GLY A 77 16.65 -8.57 -17.85
CA GLY A 77 15.90 -9.80 -18.15
C GLY A 77 15.65 -10.71 -16.96
N ARG A 78 16.23 -10.42 -15.78
CA ARG A 78 15.88 -11.14 -14.53
C ARG A 78 14.46 -10.81 -14.11
N VAL A 79 13.79 -11.76 -13.47
CA VAL A 79 12.40 -11.62 -13.03
C VAL A 79 12.35 -11.60 -11.51
N SER A 80 11.93 -10.47 -10.92
CA SER A 80 11.78 -10.29 -9.48
C SER A 80 10.35 -10.55 -9.00
N ALA A 81 10.21 -11.01 -7.75
CA ALA A 81 8.91 -11.16 -7.09
C ALA A 81 8.33 -9.84 -6.54
N CYS A 82 9.07 -8.74 -6.59
CA CYS A 82 8.67 -7.48 -5.95
C CYS A 82 8.91 -6.28 -6.88
N CYS A 83 7.91 -5.42 -7.00
CA CYS A 83 8.00 -4.18 -7.78
C CYS A 83 8.91 -3.11 -7.15
N ARG A 84 9.34 -3.32 -5.90
CA ARG A 84 10.28 -2.43 -5.18
C ARG A 84 11.68 -3.04 -5.02
N ASP A 85 11.99 -4.10 -5.74
CA ASP A 85 13.30 -4.76 -5.66
C ASP A 85 14.36 -4.00 -6.47
N TYR A 86 14.64 -2.77 -6.06
CA TYR A 86 15.55 -1.85 -6.76
C TYR A 86 16.99 -2.38 -6.85
N ASP A 87 17.40 -3.19 -5.87
CA ASP A 87 18.73 -3.83 -5.83
C ASP A 87 18.77 -5.15 -6.63
N GLY A 88 17.63 -5.62 -7.14
CA GLY A 88 17.50 -6.85 -7.92
C GLY A 88 17.96 -8.10 -7.17
N SER A 89 17.77 -8.17 -5.85
CA SER A 89 18.17 -9.33 -5.04
C SER A 89 17.01 -10.26 -4.64
N PHE A 90 15.81 -10.04 -5.17
CA PHE A 90 14.64 -10.89 -4.97
C PHE A 90 14.17 -11.58 -6.26
N VAL A 91 15.14 -12.11 -7.00
CA VAL A 91 14.98 -12.76 -8.30
C VAL A 91 14.38 -14.17 -8.15
N MET A 92 13.45 -14.49 -9.06
CA MET A 92 12.71 -15.74 -9.15
C MET A 92 13.04 -16.55 -10.41
N GLY A 93 13.70 -15.92 -11.39
CA GLY A 93 14.12 -16.55 -12.65
C GLY A 93 14.74 -15.54 -13.60
N ASP A 94 15.11 -16.01 -14.79
CA ASP A 94 15.80 -15.23 -15.81
C ASP A 94 15.27 -15.57 -17.22
N LEU A 95 14.84 -14.54 -17.96
CA LEU A 95 14.27 -14.67 -19.29
C LEU A 95 15.27 -15.11 -20.37
N HIS A 96 16.58 -15.04 -20.11
CA HIS A 96 17.59 -15.60 -21.01
C HIS A 96 17.62 -17.13 -21.00
N HIS A 97 17.00 -17.76 -19.99
CA HIS A 97 17.05 -19.21 -19.78
C HIS A 97 15.67 -19.87 -19.72
N GLN A 98 14.63 -19.11 -19.37
CA GLN A 98 13.28 -19.63 -19.11
C GLN A 98 12.23 -18.66 -19.66
N SER A 99 11.12 -19.17 -20.15
CA SER A 99 9.96 -18.35 -20.48
C SER A 99 9.31 -17.76 -19.22
N LEU A 100 8.62 -16.62 -19.37
CA LEU A 100 7.91 -15.99 -18.25
C LEU A 100 6.90 -16.92 -17.56
N PRO A 101 6.09 -17.74 -18.27
CA PRO A 101 5.19 -18.71 -17.63
C PRO A 101 5.94 -19.77 -16.81
N GLU A 102 7.08 -20.28 -17.30
CA GLU A 102 7.90 -21.25 -16.56
C GLU A 102 8.43 -20.67 -15.26
N ILE A 103 8.86 -19.40 -15.28
CA ILE A 103 9.30 -18.69 -14.09
C ILE A 103 8.12 -18.48 -13.13
N TRP A 104 7.02 -17.89 -13.62
CA TRP A 104 5.86 -17.52 -12.81
C TRP A 104 5.18 -18.70 -12.11
N HIS A 105 5.12 -19.84 -12.81
CA HIS A 105 4.59 -21.08 -12.26
C HIS A 105 5.67 -21.95 -11.61
N GLY A 106 6.94 -21.56 -11.66
CA GLY A 106 8.10 -22.29 -11.16
C GLY A 106 8.19 -22.40 -9.65
N ALA A 107 9.17 -23.20 -9.20
CA ALA A 107 9.32 -23.54 -7.78
C ALA A 107 9.54 -22.31 -6.88
N ALA A 108 10.31 -21.32 -7.33
CA ALA A 108 10.61 -20.11 -6.56
C ALA A 108 9.32 -19.34 -6.19
N PHE A 109 8.48 -19.03 -7.18
CA PHE A 109 7.20 -18.36 -6.94
C PHE A 109 6.20 -19.23 -6.16
N ARG A 110 6.14 -20.54 -6.42
CA ARG A 110 5.25 -21.45 -5.66
C ARG A 110 5.61 -21.50 -4.18
N THR A 111 6.90 -21.61 -3.86
CA THR A 111 7.39 -21.57 -2.48
C THR A 111 7.07 -20.24 -1.83
N LEU A 112 7.33 -19.13 -2.52
CA LEU A 112 7.08 -17.79 -1.98
C LEU A 112 5.58 -17.55 -1.69
N ARG A 113 4.69 -17.98 -2.59
CA ARG A 113 3.23 -17.92 -2.38
C ARG A 113 2.78 -18.78 -1.22
N LYS A 114 3.29 -20.03 -1.13
CA LYS A 114 2.99 -20.94 -0.01
C LYS A 114 3.42 -20.34 1.31
N ASP A 115 4.60 -19.73 1.36
CA ASP A 115 5.13 -19.08 2.54
C ASP A 115 4.25 -17.89 2.97
N HIS A 116 3.82 -17.05 2.03
CA HIS A 116 2.88 -15.97 2.33
C HIS A 116 1.52 -16.50 2.83
N GLN A 117 0.97 -17.56 2.24
CA GLN A 117 -0.28 -18.19 2.70
C GLN A 117 -0.18 -18.69 4.14
N HIS A 118 0.99 -19.18 4.57
CA HIS A 118 1.24 -19.64 5.93
C HIS A 118 1.84 -18.57 6.84
N ARG A 119 1.83 -17.30 6.43
CA ARG A 119 2.42 -16.16 7.15
C ARG A 119 3.91 -16.33 7.51
N ARG A 120 4.64 -17.12 6.73
CA ARG A 120 6.10 -17.20 6.78
C ARG A 120 6.66 -16.19 5.78
N PHE A 121 7.15 -15.06 6.28
CA PHE A 121 7.63 -13.98 5.40
C PHE A 121 9.16 -13.99 5.30
N PRO A 122 9.74 -13.96 4.09
CA PRO A 122 11.18 -13.76 3.93
C PRO A 122 11.58 -12.36 4.42
N ALA A 123 12.88 -12.16 4.69
CA ALA A 123 13.38 -10.92 5.30
C ALA A 123 12.89 -9.65 4.60
N LYS A 124 12.96 -9.62 3.25
CA LYS A 124 12.48 -8.50 2.42
C LYS A 124 10.97 -8.21 2.56
N CYS A 125 10.17 -9.19 2.93
CA CYS A 125 8.72 -9.05 3.08
C CYS A 125 8.30 -8.76 4.52
N ARG A 126 9.09 -9.15 5.53
CA ARG A 126 8.76 -8.97 6.96
C ARG A 126 8.54 -7.51 7.33
N ASP A 127 9.32 -6.63 6.72
CA ASP A 127 9.29 -5.19 6.99
C ASP A 127 8.64 -4.41 5.83
N CYS A 128 7.97 -5.08 4.89
CA CYS A 128 7.41 -4.45 3.69
C CYS A 128 6.19 -3.56 4.02
N THR A 129 6.26 -2.33 3.54
CA THR A 129 5.29 -1.25 3.80
C THR A 129 4.13 -1.18 2.80
N GLN A 130 4.13 -2.03 1.76
CA GLN A 130 3.20 -1.95 0.63
C GLN A 130 1.74 -2.21 1.02
N LEU A 131 1.50 -3.14 1.95
CA LEU A 131 0.17 -3.75 2.12
C LEU A 131 -0.48 -3.41 3.43
N VAL A 132 -0.08 -2.24 3.92
CA VAL A 132 -0.58 -1.69 5.15
C VAL A 132 -1.75 -0.72 4.89
N GLU A 133 -2.02 -0.44 3.61
CA GLU A 133 -3.23 0.24 3.15
C GLU A 133 -4.36 -0.78 3.05
N ASP A 134 -5.20 -0.77 4.06
CA ASP A 134 -6.50 -1.42 4.00
C ASP A 134 -7.46 -0.41 3.35
N TYR A 135 -7.95 -0.70 2.14
CA TYR A 135 -8.96 0.13 1.48
C TYR A 135 -10.18 0.32 2.39
N PHE A 136 -10.51 -0.67 3.23
CA PHE A 136 -11.57 -0.60 4.23
C PHE A 136 -11.26 0.39 5.35
N ARG A 137 -10.00 0.49 5.81
CA ARG A 137 -9.62 1.48 6.84
C ARG A 137 -9.67 2.92 6.32
N SER A 138 -9.52 3.13 5.01
CA SER A 138 -9.68 4.48 4.43
C SER A 138 -11.11 4.99 4.61
N ILE A 139 -12.12 4.14 4.44
CA ILE A 139 -13.53 4.52 4.68
C ILE A 139 -13.75 4.87 6.15
N GLU A 140 -13.26 4.04 7.08
CA GLU A 140 -13.39 4.27 8.52
C GLU A 140 -12.74 5.59 8.97
N ILE A 141 -11.55 5.89 8.45
CA ILE A 141 -10.87 7.16 8.72
C ILE A 141 -11.68 8.34 8.20
N ASN A 142 -12.19 8.26 6.98
CA ASN A 142 -12.92 9.38 6.41
C ASN A 142 -14.24 9.63 7.16
N LYS A 143 -14.92 8.57 7.60
CA LYS A 143 -16.06 8.70 8.54
C LYS A 143 -15.64 9.39 9.83
N LEU A 144 -14.50 8.98 10.44
CA LEU A 144 -14.00 9.58 11.67
C LEU A 144 -13.63 11.06 11.52
N ILE A 145 -12.95 11.43 10.41
CA ILE A 145 -12.61 12.82 10.08
C ILE A 145 -13.89 13.66 10.04
N ARG A 146 -14.90 13.19 9.30
CA ARG A 146 -16.16 13.92 9.16
C ARG A 146 -16.92 14.05 10.48
N VAL A 147 -16.98 12.99 11.30
CA VAL A 147 -17.56 13.05 12.66
C VAL A 147 -16.85 14.10 13.51
N LYS A 148 -15.50 14.13 13.52
CA LYS A 148 -14.73 15.12 14.28
C LYS A 148 -14.91 16.55 13.78
N LEU A 149 -15.21 16.73 12.50
CA LEU A 149 -15.48 18.03 11.88
C LEU A 149 -16.97 18.43 11.90
N GLY A 150 -17.85 17.61 12.47
CA GLY A 150 -19.30 17.87 12.47
C GLY A 150 -19.93 17.84 11.07
N ARG A 151 -19.35 17.08 10.13
CA ARG A 151 -19.79 16.99 8.73
C ARG A 151 -20.48 15.64 8.43
N PRO A 152 -21.48 15.59 7.53
CA PRO A 152 -22.13 14.35 7.14
C PRO A 152 -21.24 13.50 6.22
N TRP A 153 -21.31 12.18 6.35
CA TRP A 153 -20.69 11.25 5.41
C TRP A 153 -21.42 11.28 4.07
N LYS A 154 -20.69 11.63 3.00
CA LYS A 154 -21.15 11.51 1.62
C LYS A 154 -20.68 10.15 1.11
N GLN A 155 -21.62 9.23 0.91
CA GLN A 155 -21.34 7.94 0.30
C GLN A 155 -21.60 8.07 -1.20
N LEU A 156 -20.71 7.57 -2.05
CA LEU A 156 -21.07 7.35 -3.45
C LEU A 156 -22.14 6.26 -3.45
N VAL A 157 -23.37 6.65 -3.77
CA VAL A 157 -24.43 5.70 -4.11
C VAL A 157 -24.10 5.24 -5.52
N HIS A 158 -23.61 4.01 -5.65
CA HIS A 158 -23.62 3.30 -6.93
C HIS A 158 -24.90 2.47 -6.99
#